data_AF-A0AAU9K6Z7-F1
#
_entry.id   AF-A0AAU9K6Z7-F1
#
_cell.length_a   1.000
_cell.length_b   1.000
_cell.length_c   1.000
_cell.angle_alpha   90.00
_cell.angle_beta   90.00
_cell.angle_gamma   90.00
#
_symmetry.space_group_name_H-M   'P 1'
#
loop_
_entity.id
_entity.type
_entity.pdbx_description
1 polymer ?
#
loop_
_entity_poly.entity_id
_entity_poly.type
_entity_poly.pdbx_seq_one_letter_code
_entity_poly.pdbx_strand_id
1 'polypeptide(L)'
;MDLSYIIDQDIEKLSKLEELGCDLDALLLIAKDSLSLCDELGLNSKQSAEFLVRLKRVYDQNQGIMPEPDLILYENSKNQASRLSVENKVTGNTIFFRLENPQKETFICDVCNEGGLIKTQAKTHVSEKHNTS
;
A
#
# COMPACT_ATOMS: atom_id res chain seq x y z
N MET A 1 16.69 20.61 5.26
CA MET A 1 16.66 19.20 5.68
C MET A 1 18.05 18.65 5.48
N ASP A 2 18.66 18.13 6.54
CA ASP A 2 20.00 17.56 6.51
C ASP A 2 19.91 16.12 5.98
N LEU A 3 20.55 15.86 4.84
CA LEU A 3 20.41 14.62 4.05
C LEU A 3 21.42 13.53 4.44
N SER A 4 22.25 13.81 5.45
CA SER A 4 23.08 12.81 6.15
C SER A 4 22.27 11.57 6.54
N TYR A 5 20.98 11.75 6.81
CA TYR A 5 20.03 10.69 7.15
C TYR A 5 19.73 9.70 6.01
N ILE A 6 19.76 10.12 4.74
CA ILE A 6 19.49 9.22 3.59
C ILE A 6 20.73 8.38 3.27
N ILE A 7 21.91 8.98 3.42
CA ILE A 7 23.20 8.31 3.20
C ILE A 7 23.38 7.15 4.20
N ASP A 8 22.96 7.36 5.45
CA ASP A 8 23.12 6.35 6.51
C ASP A 8 22.07 5.23 6.49
N GLN A 9 20.93 5.39 5.80
CA GLN A 9 19.84 4.42 5.89
C GLN A 9 19.84 3.33 4.81
N ASP A 10 20.36 3.57 3.61
CA ASP A 10 20.20 2.60 2.51
C ASP A 10 21.26 2.74 1.40
N ILE A 11 22.52 2.49 1.77
CA ILE A 11 23.71 2.58 0.88
C ILE A 11 23.54 1.74 -0.40
N GLU A 12 22.88 0.59 -0.34
CA GLU A 12 22.63 -0.25 -1.54
C GLU A 12 21.76 0.45 -2.60
N LYS A 13 20.80 1.29 -2.18
CA LYS A 13 19.94 2.03 -3.11
C LYS A 13 20.69 3.19 -3.74
N LEU A 14 21.55 3.84 -2.97
CA LEU A 14 22.47 4.89 -3.46
C LEU A 14 23.41 4.34 -4.52
N SER A 15 24.06 3.20 -4.29
CA SER A 15 24.95 2.58 -5.28
C SER A 15 24.20 2.18 -6.56
N LYS A 16 22.97 1.65 -6.46
CA LYS A 16 22.14 1.37 -7.65
C LYS A 16 21.75 2.62 -8.43
N LEU A 17 21.54 3.75 -7.76
CA LEU A 17 21.21 5.02 -8.41
C LEU A 17 22.43 5.61 -9.14
N GLU A 18 23.61 5.51 -8.53
CA GLU A 18 24.89 5.87 -9.16
C GLU A 18 25.19 4.98 -10.39
N GLU A 19 24.92 3.67 -10.30
CA GLU A 19 25.04 2.73 -11.43
C GLU A 19 24.11 3.07 -12.60
N LEU A 20 22.94 3.67 -12.32
CA LEU A 20 22.01 4.15 -13.34
C LEU A 20 22.41 5.52 -13.93
N GLY A 21 23.56 6.08 -13.52
CA GLY A 21 24.06 7.36 -13.99
C GLY A 21 23.25 8.56 -13.48
N CYS A 22 22.45 8.38 -12.43
CA CYS A 22 21.72 9.46 -11.78
C CYS A 22 22.63 10.09 -10.73
N ASP A 23 22.94 11.38 -10.87
CA ASP A 23 23.65 12.11 -9.83
C ASP A 23 22.71 12.43 -8.66
N LEU A 24 23.29 12.51 -7.47
CA LEU A 24 22.54 12.82 -6.25
C LEU A 24 21.85 14.19 -6.37
N ASP A 25 22.50 15.13 -7.05
CA ASP A 25 22.00 16.49 -7.23
C ASP A 25 20.75 16.55 -8.12
N ALA A 26 20.64 15.79 -9.22
CA ALA A 26 19.41 15.75 -10.00
C ALA A 26 18.28 15.05 -9.25
N LEU A 27 18.58 14.00 -8.47
CA LEU A 27 17.57 13.35 -7.62
C LEU A 27 17.01 14.33 -6.58
N LEU A 28 17.88 15.16 -5.99
CA LEU A 28 17.48 16.21 -5.07
C LEU A 28 16.63 17.28 -5.75
N LEU A 29 16.99 17.67 -6.98
CA LEU A 29 16.21 18.62 -7.77
C LEU A 29 14.80 18.07 -8.05
N ILE A 30 14.71 16.82 -8.53
CA ILE A 30 13.44 16.14 -8.83
C ILE A 30 12.58 15.99 -7.57
N ALA A 31 13.18 15.61 -6.43
CA ALA A 31 12.47 15.48 -5.16
C ALA A 31 11.93 16.84 -4.69
N LYS A 32 12.74 17.90 -4.82
CA LYS A 32 12.32 19.26 -4.47
C LYS A 32 11.20 19.76 -5.37
N ASP A 33 11.28 19.54 -6.67
CA ASP A 33 10.23 19.93 -7.62
C ASP A 33 8.93 19.16 -7.35
N SER A 34 9.03 17.86 -7.05
CA SER A 34 7.88 17.02 -6.73
C SER A 34 7.18 17.46 -5.44
N LEU A 35 7.94 17.82 -4.40
CA LEU A 35 7.39 18.34 -3.15
C LEU A 35 6.82 19.75 -3.33
N SER A 36 7.48 20.61 -4.10
CA SER A 36 6.97 21.95 -4.42
C SER A 36 5.65 21.87 -5.17
N LEU A 37 5.51 20.92 -6.11
CA LEU A 37 4.24 20.65 -6.80
C LEU A 37 3.15 20.21 -5.81
N CYS A 38 3.48 19.36 -4.82
CA CYS A 38 2.52 18.97 -3.80
C CYS A 38 2.05 20.18 -2.96
N ASP A 39 2.97 21.09 -2.63
CA ASP A 39 2.65 22.32 -1.90
C ASP A 39 1.78 23.27 -2.75
N GLU A 40 2.08 23.43 -4.04
CA GLU A 40 1.29 24.23 -4.99
C GLU A 40 -0.14 23.67 -5.17
N LEU A 41 -0.27 22.34 -5.16
CA LEU A 41 -1.56 21.64 -5.17
C LEU A 41 -2.28 21.70 -3.82
N GLY A 42 -1.67 22.29 -2.78
CA GLY A 42 -2.23 22.40 -1.45
C GLY A 42 -2.37 21.06 -0.72
N LEU A 43 -1.57 20.06 -1.09
CA LEU A 43 -1.61 18.74 -0.47
C LEU A 43 -0.94 18.77 0.90
N ASN A 44 -1.60 18.22 1.92
CA ASN A 44 -0.94 17.97 3.19
C ASN A 44 -0.01 16.74 3.09
N SER A 45 0.86 16.56 4.09
CA SER A 45 1.86 15.48 4.10
C SER A 45 1.28 14.07 3.84
N LYS A 46 0.09 13.77 4.36
CA LYS A 46 -0.59 12.49 4.11
C LYS A 46 -1.01 12.35 2.66
N GLN A 47 -1.58 13.41 2.08
CA GLN A 47 -2.00 13.43 0.68
C GLN A 47 -0.80 13.37 -0.27
N SER A 48 0.29 14.08 0.04
CA SER A 48 1.53 14.05 -0.76
C SER A 48 2.15 12.65 -0.76
N ALA A 49 2.17 11.97 0.40
CA ALA A 49 2.62 10.58 0.47
C ALA A 49 1.73 9.64 -0.38
N GLU A 50 0.41 9.81 -0.30
CA GLU A 50 -0.54 9.02 -1.10
C GLU A 50 -0.37 9.26 -2.61
N PHE A 51 -0.13 10.51 -3.01
CA PHE A 51 0.17 10.89 -4.38
C PHE A 51 1.43 10.20 -4.92
N LEU A 52 2.52 10.22 -4.15
CA LEU A 52 3.78 9.55 -4.54
C LEU A 52 3.61 8.03 -4.66
N VAL A 53 2.84 7.40 -3.77
CA VAL A 53 2.53 5.96 -3.87
C VAL A 53 1.74 5.66 -5.15
N ARG A 54 0.76 6.49 -5.49
CA ARG A 54 -0.02 6.33 -6.73
C ARG A 54 0.84 6.50 -7.98
N LEU A 55 1.74 7.49 -7.99
CA LEU A 55 2.72 7.68 -9.06
C LEU A 55 3.59 6.43 -9.26
N LYS A 56 4.12 5.87 -8.16
CA LYS A 56 4.88 4.63 -8.21
C LYS A 56 4.07 3.46 -8.80
N ARG A 57 2.80 3.30 -8.41
CA ARG A 57 1.94 2.24 -8.97
C ARG A 57 1.76 2.37 -10.48
N VAL A 58 1.54 3.59 -10.98
CA VAL A 58 1.40 3.83 -12.42
C VAL A 58 2.71 3.48 -13.14
N TYR A 59 3.86 3.84 -12.55
CA TYR A 59 5.16 3.45 -13.08
C TYR A 59 5.33 1.93 -13.12
N ASP A 60 5.04 1.22 -12.02
CA ASP A 60 5.16 -0.24 -11.92
C ASP A 60 4.27 -0.92 -12.97
N GLN A 61 3.02 -0.45 -13.14
CA GLN A 61 2.11 -0.93 -14.20
C GLN A 61 2.69 -0.76 -15.61
N ASN A 62 3.31 0.39 -15.89
CA ASN A 62 3.95 0.63 -17.19
C ASN A 62 5.18 -0.26 -17.43
N GLN A 63 5.83 -0.73 -16.36
CA GLN A 63 6.92 -1.71 -16.41
C GLN A 63 6.42 -3.17 -16.44
N GLY A 64 5.09 -3.40 -16.48
CA GLY A 64 4.49 -4.73 -16.41
C GLY A 64 4.55 -5.38 -15.03
N ILE A 65 4.94 -4.64 -13.99
CA ILE A 65 4.92 -5.08 -12.60
C ILE A 65 3.50 -4.83 -12.08
N MET A 66 2.81 -5.90 -11.69
CA MET A 66 1.47 -5.77 -11.11
C MET A 66 1.60 -5.11 -9.73
N PRO A 67 1.06 -3.89 -9.52
CA PRO A 67 1.19 -3.21 -8.24
C PRO A 67 0.41 -3.99 -7.18
N GLU A 68 0.98 -4.12 -5.98
CA GLU A 68 0.24 -4.67 -4.86
C GLU A 68 -1.00 -3.80 -4.59
N PRO A 69 -2.20 -4.40 -4.49
CA PRO A 69 -3.40 -3.64 -4.25
C PRO A 69 -3.36 -2.99 -2.86
N ASP A 70 -3.89 -1.77 -2.77
CA ASP A 70 -3.92 -0.97 -1.55
C ASP A 70 -4.99 -1.44 -0.57
N LEU A 71 -4.78 -2.65 -0.05
CA LEU A 71 -5.71 -3.33 0.81
C LEU A 71 -5.36 -3.05 2.26
N ILE A 72 -6.27 -2.37 2.96
CA ILE A 72 -6.17 -2.16 4.40
C ILE A 72 -7.13 -3.13 5.10
N LEU A 73 -6.58 -3.89 6.06
CA LEU A 73 -7.36 -4.78 6.91
C LEU A 73 -7.70 -4.03 8.20
N TYR A 74 -8.98 -3.95 8.52
CA TYR A 74 -9.51 -3.44 9.78
C TYR A 74 -10.14 -4.56 10.57
N GLU A 75 -10.10 -4.41 11.90
CA GLU A 75 -10.61 -5.38 12.86
C GLU A 75 -11.47 -4.68 13.89
N ASN A 76 -12.55 -5.33 14.31
CA ASN A 76 -13.42 -4.77 15.34
C ASN A 76 -12.81 -4.86 16.77
N SER A 77 -11.89 -5.79 17.00
CA SER A 77 -11.26 -6.04 18.30
C SER A 77 -9.85 -6.58 18.13
N LYS A 78 -8.90 -6.12 18.96
CA LYS A 78 -7.50 -6.54 18.92
C LYS A 78 -7.25 -7.93 19.51
N ASN A 79 -8.13 -8.39 20.40
CA ASN A 79 -7.91 -9.62 21.17
C ASN A 79 -8.65 -10.83 20.58
N GLN A 80 -9.82 -10.60 19.98
CA GLN A 80 -10.58 -11.62 19.26
C GLN A 80 -11.53 -10.92 18.29
N ALA A 81 -11.13 -10.84 17.02
CA ALA A 81 -11.94 -10.17 16.03
C ALA A 81 -13.20 -11.00 15.70
N SER A 82 -14.38 -10.43 15.93
CA SER A 82 -15.65 -11.04 15.51
C SER A 82 -15.99 -10.70 14.06
N ARG A 83 -15.34 -9.66 13.52
CA ARG A 83 -15.51 -9.20 12.16
C ARG A 83 -14.20 -8.58 11.64
N LEU A 84 -13.88 -8.87 10.39
CA LEU A 84 -12.83 -8.20 9.64
C LEU A 84 -13.46 -7.39 8.51
N SER A 85 -12.78 -6.33 8.09
CA SER A 85 -13.10 -5.65 6.84
C SER A 85 -11.83 -5.30 6.09
N VAL A 86 -11.81 -5.61 4.80
CA VAL A 86 -10.71 -5.26 3.90
C VAL A 86 -11.21 -4.17 2.96
N GLU A 87 -10.60 -2.99 3.05
CA GLU A 87 -10.89 -1.84 2.18
C GLU A 87 -9.81 -1.73 1.11
N ASN A 88 -10.23 -1.62 -0.15
CA ASN A 88 -9.37 -1.19 -1.25
C ASN A 88 -9.38 0.34 -1.33
N LYS A 89 -8.25 0.99 -1.02
CA LYS A 89 -8.14 2.46 -1.06
C LYS A 89 -8.18 3.06 -2.47
N VAL A 90 -7.95 2.26 -3.51
CA VAL A 90 -8.00 2.71 -4.91
C VAL A 90 -9.45 2.81 -5.37
N THR A 91 -10.26 1.79 -5.08
CA THR A 91 -11.66 1.73 -5.54
C THR A 91 -12.66 2.26 -4.50
N GLY A 92 -12.26 2.35 -3.22
CA GLY A 92 -13.14 2.62 -2.10
C GLY A 92 -14.00 1.41 -1.69
N ASN A 93 -13.85 0.27 -2.36
CA ASN A 93 -14.65 -0.92 -2.08
C ASN A 93 -14.21 -1.57 -0.77
N THR A 94 -15.17 -1.90 0.09
CA THR A 94 -14.92 -2.58 1.36
C THR A 94 -15.61 -3.94 1.38
N ILE A 95 -14.86 -4.98 1.70
CA ILE A 95 -15.34 -6.35 1.81
C ILE A 95 -15.29 -6.78 3.26
N PHE A 96 -16.38 -7.35 3.74
CA PHE A 96 -16.54 -7.76 5.12
C PHE A 96 -16.37 -9.27 5.26
N PHE A 97 -15.82 -9.68 6.39
CA PHE A 97 -15.70 -11.07 6.79
C PHE A 97 -16.25 -11.23 8.19
N ARG A 98 -17.06 -12.26 8.40
CA ARG A 98 -17.65 -12.59 9.70
C ARG A 98 -16.96 -13.81 10.30
N LEU A 99 -16.85 -13.84 11.62
CA LEU A 99 -16.24 -14.97 12.33
C LEU A 99 -17.07 -16.25 12.12
N GLU A 100 -16.40 -17.31 11.68
CA GLU A 100 -16.97 -18.65 11.49
C GLU A 100 -16.70 -19.53 12.70
N ASN A 101 -15.43 -19.62 13.11
CA ASN A 101 -15.02 -20.45 14.24
C ASN A 101 -14.18 -19.64 15.23
N PRO A 102 -14.72 -19.30 16.42
CA PRO A 102 -13.99 -18.56 17.44
C PRO A 102 -12.75 -19.27 17.99
N GLN A 103 -12.70 -20.61 17.94
CA GLN A 103 -11.57 -21.39 18.46
C GLN A 103 -10.39 -21.44 17.48
N LYS A 104 -10.68 -21.37 16.17
CA LYS A 104 -9.68 -21.43 15.11
C LYS A 104 -9.40 -20.06 14.47
N GLU A 105 -10.12 -19.03 14.91
CA GLU A 105 -10.09 -17.68 14.33
C GLU A 105 -10.24 -17.69 12.81
N THR A 106 -11.18 -18.51 12.31
CA THR A 106 -11.52 -18.55 10.89
C THR A 106 -12.71 -17.67 10.59
N PHE A 107 -12.72 -17.11 9.38
CA PHE A 107 -13.68 -16.15 8.90
C PHE A 107 -14.31 -16.62 7.59
N ILE A 108 -15.54 -16.16 7.35
CA ILE A 108 -16.26 -16.32 6.08
C ILE A 108 -16.37 -14.96 5.41
N CYS A 109 -16.09 -14.90 4.11
CA CYS A 109 -16.34 -13.72 3.27
C CYS A 109 -17.84 -13.49 3.08
N ASP A 110 -18.34 -12.29 3.37
CA ASP A 110 -19.77 -11.95 3.25
C ASP A 110 -20.23 -11.87 1.77
N VAL A 111 -19.31 -11.80 0.80
CA VAL A 111 -19.63 -11.64 -0.63
C VAL A 111 -19.71 -12.99 -1.36
N CYS A 112 -18.70 -13.84 -1.22
CA CYS A 112 -18.63 -15.14 -1.91
C CYS A 112 -18.96 -16.34 -1.01
N ASN A 113 -19.21 -16.12 0.29
CA ASN A 113 -19.45 -17.15 1.30
C ASN A 113 -18.34 -18.21 1.44
N GLU A 114 -17.11 -17.92 0.98
CA GLU A 114 -15.96 -18.78 1.24
C GLU A 114 -15.53 -18.67 2.70
N GLY A 115 -15.47 -19.81 3.39
CA GLY A 115 -15.12 -19.96 4.80
C GLY A 115 -13.72 -20.54 5.04
N GLY A 116 -13.37 -20.74 6.31
CA GLY A 116 -12.05 -21.26 6.70
C GLY A 116 -10.88 -20.29 6.52
N LEU A 117 -11.14 -19.01 6.21
CA LEU A 117 -10.10 -18.02 5.98
C LEU A 117 -9.51 -17.55 7.31
N ILE A 118 -8.20 -17.64 7.48
CA ILE A 118 -7.54 -16.96 8.61
C ILE A 118 -7.30 -15.48 8.29
N LYS A 119 -7.16 -14.65 9.33
CA LYS A 119 -6.96 -13.20 9.21
C LYS A 119 -5.95 -12.77 8.14
N THR A 120 -4.80 -13.45 8.07
CA THR A 120 -3.72 -13.12 7.11
C THR A 120 -4.12 -13.37 5.65
N GLN A 121 -5.08 -14.27 5.41
CA GLN A 121 -5.57 -14.60 4.07
C GLN A 121 -6.65 -13.64 3.58
N ALA A 122 -7.25 -12.83 4.45
CA ALA A 122 -8.35 -11.93 4.06
C ALA A 122 -7.94 -10.94 2.96
N LYS A 123 -6.73 -10.36 3.03
CA LYS A 123 -6.24 -9.46 1.97
C LYS A 123 -6.01 -10.18 0.65
N THR A 124 -5.34 -11.34 0.69
CA THR A 124 -5.08 -12.16 -0.51
C THR A 124 -6.38 -12.59 -1.17
N HIS A 125 -7.36 -13.03 -0.39
CA HIS A 125 -8.68 -13.39 -0.86
C HIS A 125 -9.36 -12.23 -1.61
N VAL A 126 -9.35 -11.01 -1.04
CA VAL A 126 -9.89 -9.82 -1.74
C VAL A 126 -9.13 -9.53 -3.02
N SER A 127 -7.79 -9.61 -2.99
CA SER A 127 -6.94 -9.38 -4.15
C SER A 127 -7.26 -10.34 -5.31
N GLU A 128 -7.45 -11.63 -5.02
CA GLU A 128 -7.61 -12.66 -6.04
C GLU A 128 -9.05 -12.78 -6.54
N LYS A 129 -10.04 -12.65 -5.64
CA LYS A 129 -11.45 -12.98 -5.96
C LYS A 129 -12.35 -11.77 -6.14
N HIS A 130 -11.92 -10.59 -5.71
CA HIS A 130 -12.79 -9.41 -5.65
C HIS A 130 -12.17 -8.12 -6.19
N ASN A 131 -10.90 -8.12 -6.57
CA ASN A 131 -10.22 -6.98 -7.20
C ASN A 131 -10.17 -7.04 -8.74
N THR A 132 -10.90 -7.99 -9.34
CA THR A 132 -11.08 -8.13 -10.78
C THR A 132 -12.37 -7.45 -11.24
N SER A 133 -12.38 -6.12 -11.34
CA SER A 133 -13.30 -5.34 -12.19
C SER A 133 -12.80 -3.91 -12.33
#